data_AF-A0A518IN76-F1
#
_entry.id   AF-A0A518IN76-F1
#
_cell.length_a   1.000
_cell.length_b   1.000
_cell.length_c   1.000
_cell.angle_alpha   90.00
_cell.angle_beta   90.00
_cell.angle_gamma   90.00
#
_symmetry.space_group_name_H-M   'P 1'
#
loop_
_entity.id
_entity.type
_entity.pdbx_description
1 polymer ?
#
loop_
_entity_poly.entity_id
_entity_poly.type
_entity_poly.pdbx_seq_one_letter_code
_entity_poly.pdbx_strand_id
1 'polypeptide(L)'
;MPLLFTCPHCQTQTLVETQYAGQAGACAACGKPITVPDFQEETGSIAMEPRKSIGRPIRLIATICVAAVVVLAGGMLMFRYGVSGIAQIRANSLRGACRNNVRLIAAALNAYADDYGTYPTPMVTDAAGKPMYSWRVLILPYLGHQSLYDQFNLAEPWSSETNMALAYSRPAEYGSPAVGSNVWSEPNYMLITGPGTLFPASGPLSPRDVIDRPDQTLLVVEVARPANPMAGNELLWTQPADLDVAKMVPAINGKDGVEIGGNHEGGATAATSDGRDHFLSESLSAGEIRGLITPRGGEPLPDDLLDDWE
;
A
#
# COMPACT_ATOMS: atom_id res chain seq x y z
N MET A 1 84.98 3.64 25.22
CA MET A 1 84.19 3.84 26.46
C MET A 1 84.85 3.03 27.56
N PRO A 2 85.00 3.53 28.80
CA PRO A 2 85.61 2.74 29.87
C PRO A 2 84.75 1.50 30.19
N LEU A 3 85.39 0.35 30.37
CA LEU A 3 84.77 -0.94 30.65
C LEU A 3 84.84 -1.22 32.16
N LEU A 4 83.76 -1.75 32.71
CA LEU A 4 83.73 -2.15 34.12
C LEU A 4 84.42 -3.51 34.28
N PHE A 5 85.58 -3.53 34.93
CA PHE A 5 86.32 -4.75 35.23
C PHE A 5 86.25 -5.08 36.72
N THR A 6 86.00 -6.34 37.06
CA THR A 6 85.95 -6.82 38.44
C THR A 6 87.19 -7.65 38.76
N CYS A 7 87.98 -7.24 39.75
CA CYS A 7 89.18 -7.98 40.16
C CYS A 7 88.81 -9.36 40.71
N PRO A 8 89.37 -10.46 40.18
CA PRO A 8 89.02 -11.82 40.62
C PRO A 8 89.48 -12.13 42.05
N HIS A 9 90.42 -11.35 42.60
CA HIS A 9 91.00 -11.63 43.92
C HIS A 9 90.31 -10.90 45.08
N CYS A 10 89.81 -9.69 44.86
CA CYS A 10 89.16 -8.89 45.91
C CYS A 10 87.76 -8.39 45.54
N GLN A 11 87.28 -8.73 44.34
CA GLN A 11 85.98 -8.33 43.79
C GLN A 11 85.71 -6.82 43.71
N THR A 12 86.74 -5.99 43.86
CA THR A 12 86.63 -4.56 43.61
C THR A 12 86.39 -4.32 42.12
N GLN A 13 85.40 -3.49 41.80
CA GLN A 13 85.08 -3.09 40.43
C GLN A 13 85.77 -1.76 40.12
N THR A 14 86.48 -1.72 38.99
CA THR A 14 87.16 -0.51 38.50
C THR A 14 86.81 -0.28 37.05
N LEU A 15 86.55 0.96 36.70
CA LEU A 15 86.39 1.37 35.30
C LEU A 15 87.77 1.47 34.67
N VAL A 16 88.04 0.62 33.68
CA VAL A 16 89.31 0.55 32.96
C VAL A 16 89.09 1.07 31.54
N GLU A 17 89.96 1.96 31.07
CA GLU A 17 89.89 2.42 29.68
C GLU A 17 90.23 1.30 28.71
N THR A 18 89.54 1.26 27.57
CA THR A 18 89.66 0.21 26.54
C THR A 18 91.09 0.03 26.02
N GLN A 19 91.95 1.06 26.10
CA GLN A 19 93.36 0.96 25.71
C GLN A 19 94.20 0.01 26.58
N TYR A 20 93.72 -0.34 27.77
CA TYR A 20 94.38 -1.30 28.66
C TYR A 20 93.79 -2.72 28.53
N ALA A 21 92.84 -2.94 27.61
CA ALA A 21 92.33 -4.28 27.32
C ALA A 21 93.47 -5.18 26.81
N GLY A 22 93.54 -6.42 27.32
CA GLY A 22 94.62 -7.37 27.02
C GLY A 22 95.92 -7.17 27.80
N GLN A 23 96.07 -6.12 28.61
CA GLN A 23 97.30 -5.84 29.37
C GLN A 23 97.24 -6.39 30.81
N ALA A 24 98.40 -6.74 31.37
CA ALA A 24 98.56 -7.19 32.76
C ALA A 24 99.11 -6.07 33.66
N GLY A 25 98.55 -5.91 34.85
CA GLY A 25 98.94 -4.91 35.83
C GLY A 25 98.55 -5.29 37.26
N ALA A 26 98.87 -4.46 38.25
CA ALA A 26 98.46 -4.70 39.63
C ALA A 26 97.08 -4.09 39.92
N CYS A 27 96.22 -4.79 40.65
CA CYS A 27 94.94 -4.26 41.08
C CYS A 27 95.14 -3.09 42.06
N ALA A 28 94.51 -1.93 41.78
CA ALA A 28 94.66 -0.73 42.60
C ALA A 28 94.20 -0.90 44.06
N ALA A 29 93.31 -1.86 44.34
CA ALA A 29 92.76 -2.08 45.68
C ALA A 29 93.57 -3.07 46.53
N CYS A 30 94.06 -4.17 45.94
CA CYS A 30 94.73 -5.25 46.69
C CYS A 30 96.17 -5.53 46.25
N GLY A 31 96.67 -4.84 45.23
CA GLY A 31 98.05 -4.97 44.73
C GLY A 31 98.37 -6.28 44.00
N LYS A 32 97.43 -7.24 43.93
CA LYS A 32 97.65 -8.52 43.23
C LYS A 32 97.64 -8.33 41.70
N PRO A 33 98.45 -9.09 40.94
CA PRO A 33 98.47 -9.01 39.48
C PRO A 33 97.13 -9.49 38.88
N ILE A 34 96.63 -8.75 37.91
CA ILE A 34 95.41 -9.00 37.14
C ILE A 34 95.69 -8.74 35.66
N THR A 35 94.99 -9.46 34.78
CA THR A 35 95.03 -9.22 33.33
C THR A 35 93.64 -8.80 32.87
N VAL A 36 93.54 -7.66 32.21
CA VAL A 36 92.27 -7.16 31.67
C VAL A 36 91.97 -7.93 30.38
N PRO A 37 90.77 -8.52 30.20
CA PRO A 37 90.45 -9.25 28.97
C PRO A 37 90.44 -8.31 27.76
N ASP A 38 90.87 -8.80 26.60
CA ASP A 38 90.77 -8.08 25.34
C ASP A 38 89.35 -8.24 24.77
N PHE A 39 88.63 -7.12 24.65
CA PHE A 39 87.27 -7.07 24.14
C PHE A 39 87.28 -6.36 22.79
N GLN A 40 87.80 -7.02 21.75
CA GLN A 40 87.66 -6.52 20.38
C GLN A 40 86.17 -6.59 19.98
N GLU A 41 85.57 -5.43 19.72
CA GLU A 41 84.20 -5.31 19.21
C GLU A 41 84.12 -5.90 17.79
N GLU A 42 83.59 -7.12 17.63
CA GLU A 42 83.12 -7.60 16.33
C GLU A 42 81.90 -6.76 15.91
N THR A 43 82.13 -5.68 15.18
CA THR A 43 81.07 -4.94 14.49
C THR A 43 80.56 -5.77 13.30
N GLY A 44 79.74 -6.78 13.59
CA GLY A 44 78.91 -7.47 12.61
C GLY A 44 77.79 -6.55 12.16
N SER A 45 77.94 -5.94 10.99
CA SER A 45 76.86 -5.25 10.27
C SER A 45 75.73 -6.24 9.96
N ILE A 46 74.67 -6.25 10.77
CA ILE A 46 73.42 -6.92 10.40
C ILE A 46 72.70 -6.02 9.40
N ALA A 47 72.74 -6.38 8.12
CA ALA A 47 71.88 -5.79 7.10
C ALA A 47 70.42 -6.14 7.43
N MET A 48 69.63 -5.14 7.81
CA MET A 48 68.21 -5.31 8.06
C MET A 48 67.45 -5.34 6.73
N GLU A 49 67.03 -6.54 6.30
CA GLU A 49 66.09 -6.64 5.18
C GLU A 49 64.74 -6.02 5.54
N PRO A 50 64.07 -5.33 4.59
CA PRO A 50 62.76 -4.75 4.82
C PRO A 50 61.74 -5.87 5.02
N ARG A 51 61.20 -5.98 6.24
CA ARG A 51 60.13 -6.91 6.60
C ARG A 51 58.89 -6.62 5.75
N LYS A 52 58.64 -7.40 4.68
CA LYS A 52 57.40 -7.33 3.89
C LYS A 52 56.19 -7.53 4.83
N SER A 53 55.33 -6.50 4.95
CA SER A 53 54.16 -6.56 5.82
C SER A 53 53.10 -7.51 5.24
N ILE A 54 53.05 -8.74 5.75
CA ILE A 54 52.07 -9.77 5.36
C ILE A 54 50.61 -9.36 5.71
N GLY A 55 50.40 -8.32 6.53
CA GLY A 55 49.07 -7.91 7.00
C GLY A 55 48.25 -6.96 6.11
N ARG A 56 48.82 -6.38 5.05
CA ARG A 56 48.08 -5.45 4.15
C ARG A 56 47.02 -6.12 3.26
N PRO A 57 47.29 -7.24 2.55
CA PRO A 57 46.28 -7.88 1.70
C PRO A 57 45.15 -8.52 2.53
N ILE A 58 45.46 -9.09 3.70
CA ILE A 58 44.47 -9.74 4.58
C ILE A 58 43.48 -8.71 5.14
N ARG A 59 43.95 -7.52 5.56
CA ARG A 59 43.08 -6.45 6.06
C ARG A 59 42.15 -5.91 4.97
N LEU A 60 42.65 -5.73 3.75
CA LEU A 60 41.84 -5.26 2.61
C LEU A 60 40.74 -6.26 2.25
N ILE A 61 41.08 -7.55 2.18
CA ILE A 61 40.11 -8.62 1.91
C ILE A 61 39.04 -8.67 3.01
N ALA A 62 39.45 -8.62 4.29
CA ALA A 62 38.52 -8.62 5.41
C ALA A 62 37.54 -7.42 5.37
N THR A 63 38.03 -6.21 5.04
CA THR A 63 37.16 -5.04 4.90
C THR A 63 36.17 -5.17 3.74
N ILE A 64 36.59 -5.75 2.61
CA ILE A 64 35.71 -5.98 1.46
C ILE A 64 34.64 -7.03 1.81
N CYS A 65 35.01 -8.11 2.49
CA CYS A 65 34.06 -9.14 2.94
C CYS A 65 33.02 -8.57 3.90
N VAL A 66 33.43 -7.75 4.88
CA VAL A 66 32.48 -7.10 5.81
C VAL A 66 31.56 -6.15 5.07
N ALA A 67 32.08 -5.32 4.16
CA ALA A 67 31.26 -4.43 3.34
C ALA A 67 30.25 -5.19 2.48
N ALA A 68 30.66 -6.31 1.86
CA ALA A 68 29.78 -7.16 1.08
C ALA A 68 28.67 -7.79 1.94
N VAL A 69 28.99 -8.26 3.14
CA VAL A 69 28.00 -8.79 4.10
C VAL A 69 27.00 -7.72 4.51
N VAL A 70 27.45 -6.49 4.79
CA VAL A 70 26.57 -5.37 5.15
C VAL A 70 25.65 -5.00 3.99
N VAL A 71 26.17 -4.94 2.75
CA VAL A 71 25.36 -4.66 1.55
C VAL A 71 24.33 -5.76 1.30
N LEU A 72 24.73 -7.04 1.42
CA LEU A 72 23.82 -8.17 1.24
C LEU A 72 22.75 -8.21 2.34
N ALA A 73 23.12 -7.98 3.61
CA ALA A 73 22.19 -7.93 4.72
C ALA A 73 21.21 -6.74 4.58
N GLY A 74 21.71 -5.56 4.23
CA GLY A 74 20.90 -4.37 3.98
C GLY A 74 19.97 -4.52 2.77
N GLY A 75 20.46 -5.11 1.68
CA GLY A 75 19.67 -5.43 0.50
C GLY A 75 18.58 -6.46 0.79
N MET A 76 18.89 -7.49 1.59
CA MET A 76 17.90 -8.46 2.05
C MET A 76 16.86 -7.82 2.97
N LEU A 77 17.25 -6.89 3.85
CA LEU A 77 16.32 -6.14 4.68
C LEU A 77 15.37 -5.26 3.83
N MET A 78 15.93 -4.48 2.90
CA MET A 78 15.15 -3.67 1.95
C MET A 78 14.23 -4.50 1.08
N PHE A 79 14.68 -5.68 0.61
CA PHE A 79 13.83 -6.57 -0.16
C PHE A 79 12.71 -7.16 0.70
N ARG A 80 12.98 -7.57 1.94
CA ARG A 80 11.96 -8.14 2.84
C ARG A 80 10.93 -7.13 3.32
N TYR A 81 11.33 -5.89 3.61
CA TYR A 81 10.43 -4.86 4.16
C TYR A 81 9.96 -3.83 3.12
N GLY A 82 10.66 -3.67 1.99
CA GLY A 82 10.31 -2.71 0.94
C GLY A 82 9.19 -3.19 0.01
N VAL A 83 9.07 -4.51 -0.21
CA VAL A 83 8.02 -5.08 -1.07
C VAL A 83 6.62 -4.88 -0.47
N SER A 84 6.49 -4.98 0.85
CA SER A 84 5.20 -4.70 1.54
C SER A 84 4.78 -3.24 1.43
N GLY A 85 5.73 -2.30 1.41
CA GLY A 85 5.44 -0.88 1.25
C GLY A 85 4.84 -0.54 -0.13
N ILE A 86 5.37 -1.13 -1.20
CA ILE A 86 4.85 -0.93 -2.56
C ILE A 86 3.43 -1.50 -2.69
N ALA A 87 3.17 -2.66 -2.10
CA ALA A 87 1.84 -3.27 -2.10
C ALA A 87 0.80 -2.39 -1.39
N GLN A 88 1.14 -1.82 -0.24
CA GLN A 88 0.26 -0.90 0.49
C GLN A 88 0.01 0.40 -0.28
N ILE A 89 1.05 1.01 -0.88
CA ILE A 89 0.89 2.21 -1.72
C ILE A 89 -0.07 1.92 -2.88
N ARG A 90 0.08 0.77 -3.54
CA ARG A 90 -0.83 0.37 -4.62
C ARG A 90 -2.24 0.16 -4.11
N ALA A 91 -2.43 -0.55 -3.00
CA ALA A 91 -3.75 -0.77 -2.41
C ALA A 91 -4.46 0.55 -2.07
N ASN A 92 -3.75 1.48 -1.45
CA ASN A 92 -4.27 2.81 -1.11
C ASN A 92 -4.59 3.63 -2.37
N SER A 93 -3.75 3.57 -3.40
CA SER A 93 -4.01 4.23 -4.68
C SER A 93 -5.25 3.67 -5.38
N LEU A 94 -5.43 2.35 -5.39
CA LEU A 94 -6.62 1.71 -5.98
C LEU A 94 -7.88 2.08 -5.20
N ARG A 95 -7.83 2.06 -3.87
CA ARG A 95 -8.92 2.52 -3.01
C ARG A 95 -9.28 3.98 -3.27
N GLY A 96 -8.28 4.85 -3.36
CA GLY A 96 -8.47 6.27 -3.70
C GLY A 96 -9.13 6.46 -5.07
N ALA A 97 -8.78 5.64 -6.06
CA ALA A 97 -9.43 5.66 -7.36
C ALA A 97 -10.90 5.20 -7.30
N CYS A 98 -11.21 4.15 -6.53
CA CYS A 98 -12.59 3.72 -6.29
C CYS A 98 -13.43 4.80 -5.58
N ARG A 99 -12.87 5.46 -4.57
CA ARG A 99 -13.50 6.59 -3.87
C ARG A 99 -13.82 7.74 -4.83
N ASN A 100 -12.90 8.05 -5.73
CA ASN A 100 -13.14 9.06 -6.76
C ASN A 100 -14.28 8.65 -7.72
N ASN A 101 -14.37 7.37 -8.11
CA ASN A 101 -15.46 6.89 -8.96
C ASN A 101 -16.85 7.04 -8.30
N VAL A 102 -17.00 6.60 -7.04
CA VAL A 102 -18.29 6.78 -6.32
C VAL A 102 -18.64 8.26 -6.14
N ARG A 103 -17.64 9.12 -5.92
CA ARG A 103 -17.82 10.57 -5.86
C ARG A 103 -18.33 11.15 -7.18
N LEU A 104 -17.71 10.76 -8.31
CA LEU A 104 -18.13 11.21 -9.64
C LEU A 104 -19.55 10.73 -9.99
N ILE A 105 -19.87 9.48 -9.66
CA ILE A 105 -21.21 8.92 -9.85
C ILE A 105 -22.24 9.65 -8.99
N ALA A 106 -21.95 9.88 -7.70
CA ALA A 106 -22.86 10.60 -6.81
C ALA A 106 -23.09 12.05 -7.28
N ALA A 107 -22.04 12.72 -7.74
CA ALA A 107 -22.17 14.05 -8.36
C ALA A 107 -23.07 14.02 -9.60
N ALA A 108 -22.92 13.02 -10.48
CA ALA A 108 -23.77 12.86 -11.66
C ALA A 108 -25.24 12.52 -11.31
N LEU A 109 -25.47 11.69 -10.29
CA LEU A 109 -26.80 11.38 -9.76
C LEU A 109 -27.49 12.61 -9.17
N ASN A 110 -26.75 13.41 -8.39
CA ASN A 110 -27.28 14.66 -7.83
C ASN A 110 -27.54 15.70 -8.92
N ALA A 111 -26.67 15.84 -9.91
CA ALA A 111 -26.90 16.74 -11.05
C ALA A 111 -28.12 16.33 -11.88
N TYR A 112 -28.33 15.02 -12.09
CA TYR A 112 -29.58 14.52 -12.68
C TYR A 112 -30.79 14.91 -11.82
N ALA A 113 -30.71 14.71 -10.50
CA ALA A 113 -31.80 15.05 -9.61
C ALA A 113 -32.10 16.56 -9.54
N ASP A 114 -31.10 17.42 -9.74
CA ASP A 114 -31.30 18.86 -9.85
C ASP A 114 -32.12 19.24 -11.10
N ASP A 115 -31.91 18.56 -12.22
CA ASP A 115 -32.62 18.81 -13.48
C ASP A 115 -34.03 18.18 -13.51
N TYR A 116 -34.19 16.97 -12.96
CA TYR A 116 -35.42 16.18 -13.06
C TYR A 116 -36.25 16.14 -11.76
N GLY A 117 -35.72 16.67 -10.65
CA GLY A 117 -36.36 16.75 -9.34
C GLY A 117 -36.22 15.48 -8.47
N THR A 118 -35.92 14.32 -9.07
CA THR A 118 -35.69 13.04 -8.39
C THR A 118 -34.45 12.36 -8.93
N TYR A 119 -33.89 11.41 -8.18
CA TYR A 119 -32.87 10.51 -8.72
C TYR A 119 -33.39 9.74 -9.96
N PRO A 120 -32.50 9.24 -10.84
CA PRO A 120 -32.92 8.43 -11.97
C PRO A 120 -33.57 7.13 -11.50
N THR A 121 -34.52 6.62 -12.29
CA THR A 121 -35.09 5.28 -12.04
C THR A 121 -34.01 4.21 -12.21
N PRO A 122 -33.85 3.25 -11.27
CA PRO A 122 -32.88 2.17 -11.42
C PRO A 122 -33.08 1.38 -12.71
N MET A 123 -34.34 1.22 -13.11
CA MET A 123 -34.79 0.52 -14.30
C MET A 123 -35.74 1.40 -15.10
N VAL A 124 -35.35 1.75 -16.33
CA VAL A 124 -36.28 2.32 -17.30
C VAL A 124 -37.08 1.18 -17.91
N THR A 125 -38.39 1.37 -18.03
CA THR A 125 -39.31 0.40 -18.64
C THR A 125 -40.10 1.04 -19.78
N ASP A 126 -40.56 0.22 -20.73
CA ASP A 126 -41.54 0.67 -21.73
C ASP A 126 -42.96 0.73 -21.13
N ALA A 127 -43.94 1.16 -21.94
CA ALA A 127 -45.33 1.25 -21.52
C ALA A 127 -45.96 -0.10 -21.11
N ALA A 128 -45.38 -1.23 -21.53
CA ALA A 128 -45.79 -2.58 -21.15
C ALA A 128 -45.04 -3.11 -19.91
N GLY A 129 -44.16 -2.31 -19.31
CA GLY A 129 -43.33 -2.70 -18.16
C GLY A 129 -42.11 -3.54 -18.53
N LYS A 130 -41.76 -3.65 -19.82
CA LYS A 130 -40.56 -4.37 -20.25
C LYS A 130 -39.30 -3.60 -19.81
N PRO A 131 -38.31 -4.24 -19.18
CA PRO A 131 -37.03 -3.60 -18.85
C PRO A 131 -36.30 -3.13 -20.11
N MET A 132 -35.99 -1.83 -20.14
CA MET A 132 -35.32 -1.17 -21.25
C MET A 132 -33.83 -0.99 -20.96
N TYR A 133 -33.43 -0.26 -19.93
CA TYR A 133 -32.00 -0.05 -19.61
C TYR A 133 -31.81 0.54 -18.20
N SER A 134 -30.56 0.52 -17.72
CA SER A 134 -30.15 1.00 -16.41
C SER A 134 -30.12 2.53 -16.29
N TRP A 135 -30.30 3.04 -15.07
CA TRP A 135 -29.97 4.41 -14.67
C TRP A 135 -28.57 4.88 -15.11
N ARG A 136 -27.62 3.94 -15.23
CA ARG A 136 -26.25 4.21 -15.70
C ARG A 136 -26.23 4.80 -17.10
N VAL A 137 -27.21 4.51 -17.95
CA VAL A 137 -27.34 5.15 -19.27
C VAL A 137 -27.80 6.60 -19.11
N LEU A 138 -28.76 6.86 -18.19
CA LEU A 138 -29.35 8.18 -17.99
C LEU A 138 -28.35 9.23 -17.51
N ILE A 139 -27.34 8.83 -16.73
CA ILE A 139 -26.37 9.77 -16.16
C ILE A 139 -25.11 9.98 -17.03
N LEU A 140 -24.98 9.30 -18.17
CA LEU A 140 -23.80 9.45 -19.05
C LEU A 140 -23.48 10.90 -19.42
N PRO A 141 -24.45 11.76 -19.78
CA PRO A 141 -24.18 13.17 -20.08
C PRO A 141 -23.52 13.91 -18.92
N TYR A 142 -23.95 13.61 -17.68
CA TYR A 142 -23.43 14.21 -16.45
C TYR A 142 -22.02 13.72 -16.08
N LEU A 143 -21.63 12.55 -16.60
CA LEU A 143 -20.26 12.04 -16.52
C LEU A 143 -19.37 12.50 -17.70
N GLY A 144 -19.90 13.31 -18.63
CA GLY A 144 -19.17 13.77 -19.80
C GLY A 144 -19.16 12.79 -20.99
N HIS A 145 -19.95 11.71 -20.94
CA HIS A 145 -20.03 10.67 -21.97
C HIS A 145 -21.18 10.90 -22.98
N GLN A 146 -21.36 12.14 -23.44
CA GLN A 146 -22.44 12.50 -24.37
C GLN A 146 -22.41 11.67 -25.68
N SER A 147 -21.22 11.45 -26.24
CA SER A 147 -21.08 10.68 -27.48
C SER A 147 -21.50 9.21 -27.32
N LEU A 148 -21.29 8.61 -26.15
CA LEU A 148 -21.75 7.25 -25.86
C LEU A 148 -23.27 7.22 -25.65
N TYR A 149 -23.81 8.24 -24.98
CA TYR A 149 -25.26 8.40 -24.81
C TYR A 149 -25.98 8.51 -26.17
N ASP A 150 -25.48 9.33 -27.08
CA ASP A 150 -26.07 9.55 -28.41
C ASP A 150 -26.03 8.28 -29.29
N GLN A 151 -25.09 7.37 -29.04
CA GLN A 151 -25.01 6.08 -29.74
C GLN A 151 -26.01 5.05 -29.20
N PHE A 152 -26.46 5.18 -27.95
CA PHE A 152 -27.37 4.23 -27.33
C PHE A 152 -28.81 4.47 -27.80
N ASN A 153 -29.45 3.46 -28.38
CA ASN A 153 -30.83 3.57 -28.86
C ASN A 153 -31.81 3.40 -27.70
N LEU A 154 -32.31 4.52 -27.17
CA LEU A 154 -33.26 4.56 -26.04
C LEU A 154 -34.65 3.97 -26.38
N ALA A 155 -34.96 3.74 -27.65
CA ALA A 155 -36.20 3.08 -28.08
C ALA A 155 -36.09 1.54 -28.08
N GLU A 156 -34.90 1.01 -27.83
CA GLU A 156 -34.62 -0.42 -27.77
C GLU A 156 -34.15 -0.85 -26.37
N PRO A 157 -34.39 -2.11 -25.97
CA PRO A 157 -33.84 -2.62 -24.72
C PRO A 157 -32.31 -2.74 -24.80
N TRP A 158 -31.66 -2.78 -23.64
CA TRP A 158 -30.23 -2.97 -23.46
C TRP A 158 -29.72 -4.26 -24.12
N SER A 159 -30.61 -5.27 -24.23
CA SER A 159 -30.33 -6.58 -24.81
C SER A 159 -30.59 -6.64 -26.32
N SER A 160 -30.91 -5.52 -26.98
CA SER A 160 -31.00 -5.49 -28.45
C SER A 160 -29.62 -5.66 -29.07
N GLU A 161 -29.55 -6.16 -30.31
CA GLU A 161 -28.29 -6.32 -31.03
C GLU A 161 -27.53 -4.98 -31.13
N THR A 162 -28.25 -3.88 -31.35
CA THR A 162 -27.72 -2.52 -31.41
C THR A 162 -27.07 -2.09 -30.09
N ASN A 163 -27.79 -2.23 -28.97
CA ASN A 163 -27.34 -1.71 -27.67
C ASN A 163 -26.33 -2.63 -26.99
N MET A 164 -26.40 -3.94 -27.23
CA MET A 164 -25.52 -4.91 -26.60
C MET A 164 -24.05 -4.70 -27.00
N ALA A 165 -23.78 -4.23 -28.23
CA ALA A 165 -22.42 -3.90 -28.66
C ALA A 165 -21.78 -2.78 -27.81
N LEU A 166 -22.59 -1.83 -27.32
CA LEU A 166 -22.13 -0.71 -26.50
C LEU A 166 -21.79 -1.12 -25.06
N ALA A 167 -22.23 -2.30 -24.61
CA ALA A 167 -21.91 -2.81 -23.28
C ALA A 167 -20.39 -2.99 -23.08
N TYR A 168 -19.63 -3.22 -24.14
CA TYR A 168 -18.16 -3.32 -24.11
C TYR A 168 -17.43 -1.97 -24.13
N SER A 169 -18.16 -0.86 -24.30
CA SER A 169 -17.66 0.51 -24.16
C SER A 169 -17.99 1.09 -22.79
N ARG A 170 -17.87 0.28 -21.73
CA ARG A 170 -18.18 0.69 -20.35
C ARG A 170 -17.32 1.90 -19.95
N PRO A 171 -17.93 3.00 -19.47
CA PRO A 171 -17.22 4.08 -18.81
C PRO A 171 -16.28 3.60 -17.70
N ALA A 172 -15.12 4.25 -17.55
CA ALA A 172 -14.13 3.89 -16.54
C ALA A 172 -14.68 4.06 -15.12
N GLU A 173 -15.57 5.04 -14.94
CA GLU A 173 -16.22 5.38 -13.67
C GLU A 173 -17.11 4.25 -13.16
N TYR A 174 -17.63 3.37 -14.03
CA TYR A 174 -18.46 2.23 -13.61
C TYR A 174 -17.66 1.00 -13.17
N GLY A 175 -16.36 0.95 -13.47
CA GLY A 175 -15.50 -0.16 -13.07
C GLY A 175 -14.68 0.17 -11.84
N SER A 176 -14.60 -0.77 -10.90
CA SER A 176 -13.66 -0.66 -9.77
C SER A 176 -12.24 -0.94 -10.29
N PRO A 177 -11.29 0.02 -10.18
CA PRO A 177 -9.89 -0.22 -10.57
C PRO A 177 -9.20 -1.32 -9.74
N ALA A 178 -9.79 -1.72 -8.61
CA ALA A 178 -9.34 -2.84 -7.81
C ALA A 178 -9.75 -4.21 -8.37
N VAL A 179 -10.67 -4.26 -9.33
CA VAL A 179 -10.98 -5.47 -10.11
C VAL A 179 -9.93 -5.64 -11.20
N GLY A 180 -9.55 -6.90 -11.47
CA GLY A 180 -8.61 -7.23 -12.54
C GLY A 180 -9.07 -6.72 -13.91
N SER A 181 -8.12 -6.41 -14.80
CA SER A 181 -8.32 -5.78 -16.12
C SER A 181 -9.17 -6.55 -17.14
N ASN A 182 -9.73 -7.70 -16.77
CA ASN A 182 -10.45 -8.58 -17.69
C ASN A 182 -11.97 -8.35 -17.67
N VAL A 183 -12.45 -7.39 -16.87
CA VAL A 183 -13.87 -7.08 -16.71
C VAL A 183 -14.20 -5.80 -17.47
N TRP A 184 -14.68 -5.96 -18.70
CA TRP A 184 -14.86 -4.87 -19.67
C TRP A 184 -16.25 -4.27 -19.68
N SER A 185 -17.25 -5.04 -19.24
CA SER A 185 -18.67 -4.70 -19.34
C SER A 185 -19.36 -4.52 -17.98
N GLU A 186 -18.81 -5.13 -16.92
CA GLU A 186 -19.52 -5.17 -15.64
C GLU A 186 -19.41 -3.89 -14.82
N PRO A 187 -20.50 -3.43 -14.18
CA PRO A 187 -20.43 -2.35 -13.22
C PRO A 187 -20.03 -2.87 -11.84
N ASN A 188 -19.30 -2.06 -11.08
CA ASN A 188 -18.98 -2.33 -9.67
C ASN A 188 -19.67 -1.36 -8.71
N TYR A 189 -20.47 -0.43 -9.21
CA TYR A 189 -21.16 0.56 -8.38
C TYR A 189 -22.65 0.42 -8.61
N MET A 190 -23.41 0.20 -7.53
CA MET A 190 -24.84 -0.11 -7.56
C MET A 190 -25.64 0.82 -6.67
N LEU A 191 -26.91 0.98 -7.04
CA LEU A 191 -27.92 1.53 -6.15
C LEU A 191 -28.41 0.44 -5.19
N ILE A 192 -29.02 0.86 -4.08
CA ILE A 192 -29.74 -0.05 -3.17
C ILE A 192 -31.24 0.24 -3.36
N THR A 193 -31.95 -0.76 -3.87
CA THR A 193 -33.33 -0.65 -4.33
C THR A 193 -34.28 -1.40 -3.41
N GLY A 194 -35.55 -1.01 -3.44
CA GLY A 194 -36.61 -1.69 -2.69
C GLY A 194 -37.21 -0.83 -1.57
N PRO A 195 -38.14 -1.40 -0.78
CA PRO A 195 -38.89 -0.65 0.23
C PRO A 195 -37.97 0.01 1.26
N GLY A 196 -38.23 1.28 1.57
CA GLY A 196 -37.49 2.03 2.59
C GLY A 196 -36.13 2.57 2.13
N THR A 197 -35.76 2.41 0.86
CA THR A 197 -34.53 2.96 0.28
C THR A 197 -34.81 4.30 -0.42
N LEU A 198 -33.78 4.93 -0.99
CA LEU A 198 -33.93 6.05 -1.94
C LEU A 198 -34.62 5.63 -3.26
N PHE A 199 -34.71 4.33 -3.53
CA PHE A 199 -35.23 3.79 -4.78
C PHE A 199 -36.34 2.76 -4.54
N PRO A 200 -37.49 3.17 -3.96
CA PRO A 200 -38.62 2.28 -3.76
C PRO A 200 -39.34 1.98 -5.09
N ALA A 201 -40.11 0.90 -5.13
CA ALA A 201 -40.86 0.49 -6.33
C ALA A 201 -41.91 1.53 -6.80
N SER A 202 -42.29 2.47 -5.94
CA SER A 202 -43.19 3.59 -6.28
C SER A 202 -42.52 4.69 -7.11
N GLY A 203 -41.19 4.67 -7.22
CA GLY A 203 -40.40 5.67 -7.92
C GLY A 203 -39.26 6.23 -7.04
N PRO A 204 -38.15 6.67 -7.63
CA PRO A 204 -37.02 7.23 -6.88
C PRO A 204 -37.40 8.47 -6.08
N LEU A 205 -36.74 8.66 -4.95
CA LEU A 205 -36.88 9.85 -4.11
C LEU A 205 -36.03 11.02 -4.65
N SER A 206 -36.34 12.23 -4.18
CA SER A 206 -35.52 13.42 -4.35
C SER A 206 -34.40 13.47 -3.29
N PRO A 207 -33.25 14.13 -3.56
CA PRO A 207 -32.33 14.52 -2.48
C PRO A 207 -33.03 15.28 -1.35
N ARG A 208 -34.10 16.03 -1.66
CA ARG A 208 -34.91 16.78 -0.69
C ARG A 208 -35.82 15.91 0.17
N ASP A 209 -36.01 14.66 -0.21
CA ASP A 209 -36.85 13.69 0.49
C ASP A 209 -36.10 12.95 1.59
N VAL A 210 -34.78 13.17 1.70
CA VAL A 210 -33.92 12.65 2.77
C VAL A 210 -34.18 13.45 4.05
N ILE A 211 -34.83 12.81 5.01
CA ILE A 211 -35.19 13.41 6.30
C ILE A 211 -34.12 13.10 7.35
N ASP A 212 -33.55 11.90 7.26
CA ASP A 212 -32.36 11.55 8.04
C ASP A 212 -31.14 12.32 7.51
N ARG A 213 -29.96 12.02 8.04
CA ARG A 213 -28.73 12.75 7.71
C ARG A 213 -28.29 12.48 6.26
N PRO A 214 -28.26 13.51 5.37
CA PRO A 214 -27.85 13.30 3.97
C PRO A 214 -26.41 12.83 3.82
N ASP A 215 -25.55 13.21 4.75
CA ASP A 215 -24.15 12.80 4.89
C ASP A 215 -23.98 11.39 5.46
N GLN A 216 -25.06 10.71 5.86
CA GLN A 216 -25.08 9.33 6.34
C GLN A 216 -26.14 8.47 5.62
N THR A 217 -26.76 8.96 4.54
CA THR A 217 -27.69 8.17 3.73
C THR A 217 -26.98 7.72 2.46
N LEU A 218 -26.79 6.42 2.25
CA LEU A 218 -26.10 5.84 1.11
C LEU A 218 -26.89 6.08 -0.19
N LEU A 219 -26.19 6.61 -1.18
CA LEU A 219 -26.71 6.85 -2.52
C LEU A 219 -26.24 5.77 -3.50
N VAL A 220 -24.95 5.45 -3.48
CA VAL A 220 -24.33 4.45 -4.35
C VAL A 220 -23.24 3.70 -3.59
N VAL A 221 -23.13 2.39 -3.82
CA VAL A 221 -22.22 1.51 -3.10
C VAL A 221 -21.39 0.67 -4.07
N GLU A 222 -20.17 0.32 -3.66
CA GLU A 222 -19.34 -0.64 -4.38
C GLU A 222 -19.82 -2.09 -4.15
N VAL A 223 -19.74 -2.90 -5.20
CA VAL A 223 -19.99 -4.34 -5.21
C VAL A 223 -18.85 -5.05 -5.95
N ALA A 224 -18.22 -6.00 -5.25
CA ALA A 224 -16.99 -6.64 -5.71
C ALA A 224 -17.24 -7.57 -6.90
N ARG A 225 -18.39 -8.26 -6.89
CA ARG A 225 -18.85 -9.16 -7.93
C ARG A 225 -20.36 -8.98 -8.13
N PRO A 226 -20.78 -8.17 -9.12
CA PRO A 226 -22.19 -7.94 -9.36
C PRO A 226 -22.89 -9.27 -9.72
N ALA A 227 -23.87 -9.69 -8.91
CA ALA A 227 -24.71 -10.83 -9.30
C ALA A 227 -25.56 -10.45 -10.53
N ASN A 228 -25.53 -11.28 -11.58
CA ASN A 228 -26.48 -11.14 -12.69
C ASN A 228 -27.76 -11.94 -12.38
N PRO A 229 -28.91 -11.29 -12.15
CA PRO A 229 -30.17 -12.00 -11.94
C PRO A 229 -30.76 -12.59 -13.23
N MET A 230 -30.19 -12.26 -14.40
CA MET A 230 -30.60 -12.75 -15.72
C MET A 230 -29.56 -13.75 -16.25
N ALA A 231 -29.97 -14.70 -17.10
CA ALA A 231 -29.10 -15.79 -17.55
C ALA A 231 -27.84 -15.29 -18.28
N GLY A 232 -26.66 -15.66 -17.77
CA GLY A 232 -25.35 -15.23 -18.24
C GLY A 232 -24.45 -14.88 -17.06
N ASN A 233 -23.16 -15.22 -17.11
CA ASN A 233 -22.27 -15.06 -15.94
C ASN A 233 -21.91 -13.60 -15.62
N GLU A 234 -22.10 -12.67 -16.57
CA GLU A 234 -21.62 -11.28 -16.46
C GLU A 234 -22.80 -10.31 -16.47
N LEU A 235 -22.85 -9.36 -15.52
CA LEU A 235 -23.85 -8.29 -15.51
C LEU A 235 -23.37 -7.12 -16.39
N LEU A 236 -24.08 -6.75 -17.45
CA LEU A 236 -23.68 -5.60 -18.27
C LEU A 236 -24.06 -4.27 -17.61
N TRP A 237 -23.24 -3.23 -17.72
CA TRP A 237 -23.56 -1.91 -17.13
C TRP A 237 -24.82 -1.25 -17.70
N THR A 238 -25.24 -1.63 -18.92
CA THR A 238 -26.48 -1.17 -19.55
C THR A 238 -27.71 -1.91 -19.04
N GLN A 239 -27.54 -3.08 -18.43
CA GLN A 239 -28.60 -3.91 -17.88
C GLN A 239 -29.12 -3.31 -16.55
N PRO A 240 -30.45 -3.14 -16.38
CA PRO A 240 -31.02 -2.56 -15.18
C PRO A 240 -31.08 -3.58 -14.03
N ALA A 241 -29.94 -3.82 -13.40
CA ALA A 241 -29.86 -4.57 -12.15
C ALA A 241 -28.98 -3.85 -11.14
N ASP A 242 -29.39 -3.92 -9.87
CA ASP A 242 -28.78 -3.27 -8.71
C ASP A 242 -29.07 -4.12 -7.46
N LEU A 243 -28.56 -3.72 -6.29
CA LEU A 243 -28.79 -4.47 -5.04
C LEU A 243 -30.24 -4.30 -4.59
N ASP A 244 -30.91 -5.41 -4.29
CA ASP A 244 -32.25 -5.44 -3.71
C ASP A 244 -32.14 -5.54 -2.19
N VAL A 245 -32.60 -4.53 -1.46
CA VAL A 245 -32.51 -4.47 0.01
C VAL A 245 -33.17 -5.66 0.70
N ALA A 246 -34.17 -6.29 0.06
CA ALA A 246 -34.86 -7.45 0.61
C ALA A 246 -34.07 -8.76 0.42
N LYS A 247 -33.10 -8.78 -0.50
CA LYS A 247 -32.28 -9.96 -0.83
C LYS A 247 -30.82 -9.81 -0.39
N MET A 248 -30.38 -8.58 -0.14
CA MET A 248 -29.00 -8.31 0.24
C MET A 248 -28.68 -8.84 1.64
N VAL A 249 -27.44 -9.24 1.86
CA VAL A 249 -26.94 -9.50 3.22
C VAL A 249 -26.39 -8.19 3.77
N PRO A 250 -26.86 -7.71 4.94
CA PRO A 250 -26.40 -6.45 5.54
C PRO A 250 -25.03 -6.66 6.21
N ALA A 251 -24.02 -6.91 5.39
CA ALA A 251 -22.62 -7.04 5.73
C ALA A 251 -21.79 -6.35 4.65
N ILE A 252 -20.57 -5.96 4.99
CA ILE A 252 -19.60 -5.44 4.02
C ILE A 252 -18.59 -6.52 3.67
N ASN A 253 -18.17 -6.59 2.40
CA ASN A 253 -17.22 -7.57 1.87
C ASN A 253 -17.64 -9.04 2.04
N GLY A 254 -18.95 -9.29 1.94
CA GLY A 254 -19.48 -10.64 1.79
C GLY A 254 -19.02 -11.30 0.47
N LYS A 255 -19.27 -12.60 0.34
CA LYS A 255 -18.72 -13.42 -0.77
C LYS A 255 -19.78 -13.85 -1.79
N ASP A 256 -21.05 -13.52 -1.55
CA ASP A 256 -22.16 -14.09 -2.29
C ASP A 256 -22.66 -13.15 -3.42
N GLY A 257 -22.08 -11.95 -3.55
CA GLY A 257 -22.40 -11.00 -4.62
C GLY A 257 -23.72 -10.26 -4.42
N VAL A 258 -24.27 -10.37 -3.21
CA VAL A 258 -25.52 -9.72 -2.76
C VAL A 258 -25.25 -8.76 -1.61
N GLU A 259 -23.99 -8.41 -1.38
CA GLU A 259 -23.54 -7.55 -0.29
C GLU A 259 -22.88 -6.30 -0.86
N ILE A 260 -22.81 -5.25 -0.04
CA ILE A 260 -21.88 -4.16 -0.29
C ILE A 260 -20.47 -4.76 -0.18
N GLY A 261 -19.61 -4.52 -1.15
CA GLY A 261 -18.28 -5.12 -1.13
C GLY A 261 -17.33 -4.46 -2.10
N GLY A 262 -16.12 -4.16 -1.63
CA GLY A 262 -15.02 -3.69 -2.47
C GLY A 262 -13.99 -4.78 -2.67
N ASN A 263 -13.11 -4.60 -3.65
CA ASN A 263 -11.90 -5.43 -3.77
C ASN A 263 -10.75 -4.83 -2.94
N HIS A 264 -11.08 -4.41 -1.72
CA HIS A 264 -10.19 -3.72 -0.79
C HIS A 264 -10.17 -4.43 0.56
N GLU A 265 -9.01 -4.41 1.21
CA GLU A 265 -8.91 -4.85 2.61
C GLU A 265 -9.67 -3.88 3.52
N GLY A 266 -10.45 -4.42 4.47
CA GLY A 266 -11.09 -3.67 5.56
C GLY A 266 -12.45 -3.03 5.23
N GLY A 267 -12.93 -3.09 3.99
CA GLY A 267 -14.20 -2.44 3.64
C GLY A 267 -14.46 -2.23 2.15
N ALA A 268 -15.45 -1.39 1.87
CA ALA A 268 -15.92 -1.05 0.52
C ALA A 268 -16.09 0.47 0.36
N THR A 269 -15.99 0.97 -0.87
CA THR A 269 -16.27 2.38 -1.14
C THR A 269 -17.76 2.63 -1.33
N ALA A 270 -18.23 3.79 -0.91
CA ALA A 270 -19.61 4.23 -1.13
C ALA A 270 -19.66 5.76 -1.20
N ALA A 271 -20.78 6.30 -1.67
CA ALA A 271 -21.08 7.72 -1.54
C ALA A 271 -22.48 7.93 -0.97
N THR A 272 -22.62 9.00 -0.21
CA THR A 272 -23.86 9.40 0.46
C THR A 272 -24.63 10.41 -0.38
N SER A 273 -25.87 10.69 0.00
CA SER A 273 -26.80 11.54 -0.76
C SER A 273 -26.32 12.99 -0.90
N ASP A 274 -25.48 13.47 0.03
CA ASP A 274 -24.81 14.78 -0.08
C ASP A 274 -23.64 14.81 -1.09
N GLY A 275 -23.28 13.64 -1.66
CA GLY A 275 -22.25 13.47 -2.67
C GLY A 275 -20.85 13.22 -2.14
N ARG A 276 -20.65 13.05 -0.82
CA ARG A 276 -19.35 12.71 -0.24
C ARG A 276 -19.03 11.22 -0.44
N ASP A 277 -17.75 10.94 -0.65
CA ASP A 277 -17.23 9.59 -0.70
C ASP A 277 -16.79 9.11 0.68
N HIS A 278 -17.10 7.85 0.99
CA HIS A 278 -16.81 7.20 2.26
C HIS A 278 -16.21 5.81 2.05
N PHE A 279 -15.49 5.33 3.06
CA PHE A 279 -15.02 3.95 3.14
C PHE A 279 -15.78 3.23 4.25
N LEU A 280 -16.67 2.31 3.86
CA LEU A 280 -17.50 1.55 4.78
C LEU A 280 -16.69 0.42 5.37
N SER A 281 -16.49 0.43 6.69
CA SER A 281 -15.74 -0.61 7.38
C SER A 281 -16.49 -1.95 7.39
N GLU A 282 -15.75 -3.04 7.27
CA GLU A 282 -16.27 -4.40 7.49
C GLU A 282 -16.71 -4.70 8.92
N SER A 283 -16.39 -3.81 9.87
CA SER A 283 -16.89 -3.91 11.25
C SER A 283 -18.28 -3.33 11.46
N LEU A 284 -18.87 -2.65 10.46
CA LEU A 284 -20.22 -2.11 10.57
C LEU A 284 -21.23 -3.21 10.85
N SER A 285 -22.04 -3.00 11.88
CA SER A 285 -23.13 -3.91 12.24
C SER A 285 -24.25 -3.87 11.20
N ALA A 286 -25.03 -4.95 11.13
CA ALA A 286 -26.22 -5.00 10.29
C ALA A 286 -27.28 -3.94 10.67
N GLY A 287 -27.23 -3.37 11.88
CA GLY A 287 -28.10 -2.26 12.28
C GLY A 287 -27.64 -0.94 11.67
N GLU A 288 -26.34 -0.65 11.77
CA GLU A 288 -25.73 0.55 11.17
C GLU A 288 -25.87 0.54 9.65
N ILE A 289 -25.61 -0.59 8.99
CA ILE A 289 -25.79 -0.72 7.53
C ILE A 289 -27.23 -0.41 7.13
N ARG A 290 -28.23 -0.87 7.90
CA ARG A 290 -29.64 -0.58 7.60
C ARG A 290 -29.97 0.89 7.80
N GLY A 291 -29.51 1.51 8.89
CA GLY A 291 -29.71 2.93 9.13
C GLY A 291 -29.05 3.81 8.07
N LEU A 292 -27.92 3.38 7.51
CA LEU A 292 -27.26 4.05 6.40
C LEU A 292 -28.05 3.95 5.07
N ILE A 293 -28.96 2.98 4.93
CA ILE A 293 -29.75 2.76 3.70
C ILE A 293 -31.08 3.53 3.72
N THR A 294 -31.63 3.79 4.90
CA THR A 294 -32.95 4.37 5.11
C THR A 294 -32.87 5.91 5.09
N PRO A 295 -33.53 6.61 4.15
CA PRO A 295 -33.53 8.08 4.14
C PRO A 295 -34.48 8.71 5.16
N ARG A 296 -35.30 7.89 5.85
CA ARG A 296 -36.40 8.30 6.75
C ARG A 296 -36.66 7.28 7.87
N GLY A 297 -35.66 6.49 8.24
CA GLY A 297 -35.81 5.45 9.24
C GLY A 297 -35.69 5.97 10.67
N GLY A 298 -34.99 7.10 10.89
CA GLY A 298 -34.83 7.72 12.20
C GLY A 298 -33.98 6.89 13.17
N GLU A 299 -33.18 5.96 12.66
CA GLU A 299 -32.25 5.17 13.47
C GLU A 299 -31.14 6.05 14.04
N PRO A 300 -30.77 5.88 15.32
CA PRO A 300 -29.65 6.62 15.90
C PRO A 300 -28.32 6.05 15.37
N LEU A 301 -27.69 6.77 14.45
CA LEU A 301 -26.32 6.51 14.02
C LEU A 301 -25.34 7.43 14.77
N PRO A 302 -24.15 6.95 15.17
CA PRO A 302 -23.09 7.81 15.69
C PRO A 302 -22.72 8.91 14.70
N ASP A 303 -22.37 10.10 15.19
CA ASP A 303 -22.04 11.23 14.33
C ASP A 303 -20.78 10.98 13.50
N ASP A 304 -19.84 10.21 14.05
CA ASP A 304 -18.52 9.86 13.52
C ASP A 304 -18.50 8.52 12.76
N LEU A 305 -19.65 7.88 12.57
CA LEU A 305 -19.75 6.52 12.00
C LEU A 305 -19.01 6.35 10.66
N LEU A 306 -18.94 7.41 9.85
CA LEU A 306 -18.31 7.42 8.53
C LEU A 306 -17.01 8.24 8.47
N ASP A 307 -16.52 8.76 9.61
CA ASP A 307 -15.37 9.68 9.71
C ASP A 307 -14.04 8.96 9.99
N ASP A 308 -14.08 7.67 10.36
CA ASP A 308 -12.95 6.95 10.99
C ASP A 308 -11.73 6.60 10.11
N TRP A 309 -11.72 6.94 8.82
CA TRP A 309 -10.75 6.36 7.86
C TRP A 309 -9.95 7.37 7.00
N GLU A 310 -9.75 8.59 7.48
CA GLU A 310 -8.78 9.54 6.90
C GLU A 310 -7.31 9.18 7.16
#